data_AF-A0A7W0WKP2-F1
#
_entry.id   AF-A0A7W0WKP2-F1
#
_cell.length_a   1.000
_cell.length_b   1.000
_cell.length_c   1.000
_cell.angle_alpha   90.00
_cell.angle_beta   90.00
_cell.angle_gamma   90.00
#
_symmetry.space_group_name_H-M   'P 1'
#
loop_
_entity.id
_entity.type
_entity.pdbx_description
1 polymer ?
#
loop_
_entity_poly.entity_id
_entity_poly.type
_entity_poly.pdbx_seq_one_letter_code
_entity_poly.pdbx_strand_id
1 'polypeptide(L)'
;PAMLRDGMGTHKAKVMSVMSAMQADLTARGMHSDAAYESLSDSVVSALNALPNVRAAALPGHTERYLDQLRRLASVYETMTAGSR
;
A
#
# COMPACT_ATOMS: atom_id res chain seq x y z
N PRO A 1 -4.36 -1.75 -23.14
CA PRO A 1 -3.01 -1.47 -23.69
C PRO A 1 -1.92 -2.17 -22.87
N ALA A 2 -0.98 -2.86 -23.51
CA ALA A 2 0.08 -3.63 -22.85
C ALA A 2 0.99 -2.76 -21.95
N MET A 3 1.25 -1.51 -22.32
CA MET A 3 2.03 -0.55 -21.51
C MET A 3 1.44 -0.27 -20.12
N LEU A 4 0.12 -0.31 -19.96
CA LEU A 4 -0.53 -0.17 -18.64
C LEU A 4 -0.34 -1.43 -17.79
N ARG A 5 -0.23 -2.62 -18.39
CA ARG A 5 0.03 -3.88 -17.67
C ARG A 5 1.49 -3.96 -17.20
N ASP A 6 2.43 -3.60 -18.06
CA ASP A 6 3.87 -3.61 -17.70
C ASP A 6 4.19 -2.55 -16.64
N GLY A 7 3.59 -1.36 -16.75
CA GLY A 7 3.66 -0.32 -15.72
C GLY A 7 3.06 -0.78 -14.38
N MET A 8 1.96 -1.54 -14.41
CA MET A 8 1.31 -2.04 -13.20
C MET A 8 2.14 -3.13 -12.50
N GLY A 9 2.84 -3.98 -13.25
CA GLY A 9 3.77 -4.96 -12.68
C GLY A 9 4.91 -4.28 -11.92
N THR A 10 5.55 -3.28 -12.54
CA THR A 10 6.61 -2.47 -11.91
C THR A 10 6.10 -1.72 -10.68
N HIS A 11 4.94 -1.06 -10.81
CA HIS A 11 4.29 -0.36 -9.71
C HIS A 11 3.98 -1.29 -8.53
N LYS A 12 3.43 -2.48 -8.81
CA LYS A 12 3.16 -3.47 -7.78
C LYS A 12 4.43 -3.89 -7.04
N ALA A 13 5.50 -4.22 -7.78
CA ALA A 13 6.77 -4.59 -7.18
C ALA A 13 7.32 -3.48 -6.27
N LYS A 14 7.21 -2.21 -6.70
CA LYS A 14 7.67 -1.07 -5.92
C LYS A 14 6.85 -0.89 -4.63
N VAL A 15 5.53 -1.00 -4.70
CA VAL A 15 4.63 -0.87 -3.54
C VAL A 15 4.93 -1.96 -2.52
N MET A 16 5.03 -3.22 -2.96
CA MET A 16 5.39 -4.34 -2.07
C MET A 16 6.76 -4.12 -1.42
N SER A 17 7.76 -3.67 -2.18
CA SER A 17 9.09 -3.37 -1.65
C SER A 17 9.08 -2.27 -0.58
N VAL A 18 8.29 -1.20 -0.76
CA VAL A 18 8.14 -0.14 0.23
C VAL A 18 7.44 -0.65 1.49
N MET A 19 6.37 -1.42 1.35
CA MET A 19 5.64 -1.99 2.49
C MET A 19 6.52 -2.93 3.32
N SER A 20 7.30 -3.80 2.65
CA SER A 20 8.28 -4.65 3.35
C SER A 20 9.34 -3.83 4.07
N ALA A 21 9.81 -2.72 3.48
CA ALA A 21 10.77 -1.82 4.13
C ALA A 21 10.18 -1.13 5.37
N MET A 22 8.92 -0.69 5.31
CA MET A 22 8.23 -0.10 6.46
C MET A 22 8.08 -1.11 7.60
N GLN A 23 7.68 -2.35 7.29
CA GLN A 23 7.57 -3.41 8.30
C GLN A 23 8.92 -3.77 8.93
N ALA A 24 9.98 -3.81 8.13
CA ALA A 24 11.34 -4.00 8.62
C ALA A 24 11.80 -2.84 9.52
N ASP A 25 11.49 -1.58 9.17
CA ASP A 25 11.80 -0.41 10.01
C ASP A 25 11.06 -0.46 11.36
N LEU A 26 9.77 -0.80 11.36
CA LEU A 26 9.01 -1.00 12.60
C LEU A 26 9.70 -2.04 13.50
N THR A 27 10.05 -3.19 12.92
CA THR A 27 10.74 -4.28 13.63
C THR A 27 12.10 -3.82 14.18
N ALA A 28 12.88 -3.08 13.39
CA ALA A 28 14.19 -2.56 13.80
C ALA A 28 14.10 -1.56 14.97
N ARG A 29 12.97 -0.86 15.11
CA ARG A 29 12.67 0.03 16.24
C ARG A 29 12.08 -0.70 17.46
N GLY A 30 11.95 -2.02 17.40
CA GLY A 30 11.28 -2.81 18.44
C GLY A 30 9.76 -2.58 18.49
N MET A 31 9.18 -2.01 17.43
CA MET A 31 7.74 -1.86 17.29
C MET A 31 7.15 -3.05 16.53
N HIS A 32 5.95 -3.44 16.94
CA HIS A 32 5.13 -4.39 16.20
C HIS A 32 4.08 -3.63 15.42
N SER A 33 3.75 -4.12 14.22
CA SER A 33 2.54 -3.71 13.53
C SER A 33 1.32 -4.03 14.39
N ASP A 34 0.37 -3.10 14.44
CA ASP A 34 -0.92 -3.32 15.08
C ASP A 34 -1.97 -3.79 14.07
N ALA A 35 -3.15 -4.14 14.57
CA ALA A 35 -4.25 -4.61 13.72
C ALA A 35 -4.73 -3.57 12.69
N ALA A 36 -4.57 -2.27 12.98
CA ALA A 36 -4.96 -1.20 12.06
C ALA A 36 -3.96 -1.09 10.89
N TYR A 37 -2.66 -1.18 11.18
CA TYR A 37 -1.60 -1.23 10.18
C TYR A 37 -1.75 -2.45 9.26
N GLU A 38 -1.92 -3.65 9.84
CA GLU A 38 -2.06 -4.90 9.07
C GLU A 38 -3.30 -4.87 8.17
N SER A 39 -4.45 -4.43 8.69
CA SER A 39 -5.69 -4.30 7.91
C SER A 39 -5.56 -3.32 6.73
N LEU A 40 -4.85 -2.20 6.93
CA LEU A 40 -4.57 -1.24 5.86
C LEU A 40 -3.59 -1.81 4.83
N SER A 41 -2.54 -2.50 5.28
CA SER A 41 -1.58 -3.21 4.43
C SER A 41 -2.31 -4.21 3.51
N ASP A 42 -3.15 -5.07 4.09
CA ASP A 42 -3.96 -6.04 3.34
C ASP A 42 -4.91 -5.36 2.34
N SER A 43 -5.52 -4.24 2.75
CA SER A 43 -6.41 -3.46 1.90
C SER A 43 -5.70 -2.89 0.67
N VAL A 44 -4.48 -2.37 0.85
CA VAL A 44 -3.63 -1.87 -0.25
C VAL A 44 -3.27 -3.00 -1.21
N VAL A 45 -2.82 -4.15 -0.70
CA VAL A 45 -2.46 -5.32 -1.52
C VAL A 45 -3.67 -5.82 -2.31
N SER A 46 -4.84 -5.91 -1.67
CA SER A 46 -6.08 -6.33 -2.31
C SER A 46 -6.48 -5.38 -3.44
N ALA A 47 -6.49 -4.06 -3.19
CA ALA A 47 -6.83 -3.07 -4.20
C ALA A 47 -5.85 -3.10 -5.39
N LEU A 48 -4.56 -3.20 -5.11
CA LEU A 48 -3.50 -3.30 -6.12
C LEU A 48 -3.66 -4.53 -7.02
N ASN A 49 -4.03 -5.68 -6.44
CA ASN A 49 -4.31 -6.91 -7.19
C ASN A 49 -5.60 -6.83 -8.02
N ALA A 50 -6.57 -6.02 -7.60
CA ALA A 50 -7.83 -5.85 -8.30
C ALA A 50 -7.72 -4.91 -9.52
N LEU A 51 -6.90 -3.85 -9.44
CA LEU A 51 -6.79 -2.81 -10.47
C LEU A 51 -6.65 -3.30 -11.93
N PRO A 52 -5.84 -4.33 -12.25
CA PRO A 52 -5.72 -4.84 -13.62
C PRO A 52 -7.01 -5.39 -14.22
N ASN A 53 -7.96 -5.79 -13.36
CA ASN A 53 -9.21 -6.44 -13.73
C ASN A 53 -10.42 -5.49 -13.65
N VAL A 54 -10.22 -4.24 -13.20
CA VAL A 54 -11.29 -3.25 -13.09
C VAL A 54 -11.69 -2.77 -14.49
N ARG A 55 -13.01 -2.67 -14.73
CA ARG A 55 -13.55 -2.11 -15.98
C ARG A 55 -13.14 -0.64 -16.13
N ALA A 56 -12.84 -0.21 -17.36
CA ALA A 56 -12.34 1.14 -17.63
C ALA A 56 -13.22 2.27 -17.01
N ALA A 57 -14.54 2.13 -17.05
CA ALA A 57 -15.48 3.11 -16.47
C ALA A 57 -15.39 3.22 -14.93
N ALA A 58 -14.97 2.16 -14.24
CA ALA A 58 -14.82 2.14 -12.79
C ALA A 58 -13.37 2.38 -12.32
N LEU A 59 -12.40 2.33 -13.23
CA LEU A 59 -10.97 2.43 -12.93
C LEU A 59 -10.59 3.70 -12.14
N PRO A 60 -11.12 4.91 -12.46
CA PRO A 60 -10.80 6.12 -11.69
C PRO A 60 -11.14 5.99 -10.21
N GLY A 61 -12.38 5.59 -9.87
CA GLY A 61 -12.80 5.45 -8.48
C GLY A 61 -12.14 4.29 -7.72
N HIS A 62 -11.64 3.26 -8.41
CA HIS A 62 -10.78 2.25 -7.78
C HIS A 62 -9.35 2.77 -7.54
N THR A 63 -8.84 3.61 -8.45
CA THR A 63 -7.51 4.21 -8.33
C THR A 63 -7.48 5.23 -7.19
N GLU A 64 -8.51 6.06 -7.05
CA GLU A 64 -8.65 7.00 -5.92
C GLU A 64 -8.67 6.28 -4.58
N ARG A 65 -9.51 5.25 -4.44
CA ARG A 65 -9.57 4.43 -3.21
C ARG A 65 -8.23 3.78 -2.88
N TYR A 66 -7.55 3.24 -3.89
CA TYR A 66 -6.21 2.66 -3.72
C TYR A 66 -5.19 3.71 -3.22
N LEU A 67 -5.18 4.92 -3.80
CA LEU A 67 -4.30 5.99 -3.37
C LEU A 67 -4.61 6.47 -1.94
N ASP A 68 -5.88 6.52 -1.57
CA ASP A 68 -6.29 6.89 -0.21
C ASP A 68 -5.88 5.85 0.82
N GLN A 69 -5.98 4.56 0.49
CA GLN A 69 -5.49 3.47 1.34
C GLN A 69 -3.97 3.57 1.54
N LEU A 70 -3.21 3.84 0.47
CA LEU A 70 -1.77 4.06 0.57
C LEU A 70 -1.41 5.25 1.48
N ARG A 71 -2.10 6.39 1.31
CA ARG A 71 -1.88 7.58 2.15
C ARG A 71 -2.16 7.30 3.62
N ARG A 72 -3.25 6.57 3.90
CA ARG A 72 -3.60 6.17 5.27
C ARG A 72 -2.56 5.24 5.87
N LEU A 73 -2.08 4.24 5.12
CA LEU A 73 -1.02 3.34 5.56
C LEU A 73 0.26 4.11 5.91
N ALA A 74 0.68 5.05 5.03
CA ALA A 74 1.84 5.90 5.28
C ALA A 74 1.66 6.76 6.54
N SER A 75 0.49 7.38 6.72
CA SER A 75 0.19 8.21 7.90
C SER A 75 0.18 7.41 9.21
N VAL A 76 -0.37 6.19 9.20
CA VAL A 76 -0.33 5.29 10.38
C VAL A 76 1.11 4.94 10.73
N TYR A 77 1.92 4.54 9.75
CA TYR A 77 3.34 4.28 9.96
C TYR A 77 4.11 5.49 10.50
N GLU A 78 3.87 6.68 9.93
CA GLU A 78 4.46 7.93 10.42
C GLU A 78 4.07 8.21 11.87
N THR A 79 2.81 7.98 12.22
CA THR A 79 2.32 8.15 13.60
C THR A 79 3.01 7.18 14.57
N MET A 80 3.13 5.91 14.19
CA MET A 80 3.83 4.90 14.99
C MET A 80 5.30 5.29 15.21
N THR A 81 5.99 5.71 14.15
CA THR A 81 7.43 6.01 14.18
C THR A 81 7.76 7.39 14.76
N ALA A 82 6.85 8.37 14.71
CA ALA A 82 7.02 9.68 15.32
C ALA A 82 6.99 9.64 16.85
N GLY A 83 6.23 8.70 17.43
CA GLY A 83 6.17 8.50 18.89
C GLY A 83 7.40 7.82 19.50
N SER A 84 8.32 7.31 18.68
CA SER A 84 9.57 6.65 19.12
C SER A 84 10.80 7.56 19.06
N ARG A 85 10.62 8.88 18.93
CA ARG A 85 11.72 9.86 18.97
C ARG A 85 12.00 10.37 20.38
#